data_AF-A0A954DJ35-F1
#
_entry.id   AF-A0A954DJ35-F1
#
_cell.length_a   1.000
_cell.length_b   1.000
_cell.length_c   1.000
_cell.angle_alpha   90.00
_cell.angle_beta   90.00
_cell.angle_gamma   90.00
#
_symmetry.space_group_name_H-M   'P 1'
#
loop_
_entity.id
_entity.type
_entity.pdbx_description
1 polymer ?
#
loop_
_entity_poly.entity_id
_entity_poly.type
_entity_poly.pdbx_seq_one_letter_code
_entity_poly.pdbx_strand_id
1 'polypeptide(L)'
;MMPHSNPNDPNSEASSGGGTIEISTNDGEDSQPSTMRCPACTHVRPVDACRHCDGKPPRVGPSFAPFDFARGFRYYWRGAFAVINEKEYLGRILAAILLALIVFAGLLWAMIAWVHPMIAAWFERLTSWHVPALLTTLLPAAVTILAAFFLVPTAVTAFLFPVLDPLARIAERGRLGYRAEEHPRGVIADFWDSMDTAARIFGMQLVAALVLIPLAGTIVGAPIAFVVAAFFAGFGWIDYPASRHQLDFSEKFLLARRHWALLVGYGTAFLIGLLIPFFNPCLVAPAGAVGSAELWLRLDKRGTRVAPGSNEV
;
A
#
# COMPACT_ATOMS: atom_id res chain seq x y z
N MET A 1 -67.69 49.29 4.76
CA MET A 1 -68.74 48.28 4.49
C MET A 1 -68.65 47.19 5.54
N MET A 2 -69.71 47.03 6.32
CA MET A 2 -70.04 45.80 7.06
C MET A 2 -70.70 44.79 6.07
N PRO A 3 -71.00 43.53 6.45
CA PRO A 3 -70.27 42.60 7.34
C PRO A 3 -70.37 41.09 6.90
N HIS A 4 -69.85 40.17 7.74
CA HIS A 4 -70.34 38.77 7.95
C HIS A 4 -70.24 37.75 6.78
N SER A 5 -70.24 36.40 6.97
CA SER A 5 -70.34 35.53 8.17
C SER A 5 -69.66 34.14 7.99
N ASN A 6 -69.38 33.49 9.13
CA ASN A 6 -69.21 32.04 9.39
C ASN A 6 -70.50 31.23 9.00
N PRO A 7 -70.66 29.89 9.21
CA PRO A 7 -69.77 28.83 9.71
C PRO A 7 -69.84 27.47 8.94
N ASN A 8 -69.24 26.41 9.54
CA ASN A 8 -69.44 24.96 9.34
C ASN A 8 -70.59 24.48 8.42
N ASP A 9 -70.27 23.55 7.51
CA ASP A 9 -71.23 22.56 6.98
C ASP A 9 -70.54 21.19 6.75
N PRO A 10 -71.03 20.07 7.33
CA PRO A 10 -70.47 18.73 7.13
C PRO A 10 -71.26 17.88 6.12
N ASN A 11 -70.53 17.05 5.35
CA ASN A 11 -71.01 16.04 4.38
C ASN A 11 -71.64 16.56 3.07
N SER A 12 -70.88 16.43 1.97
CA SER A 12 -71.45 16.11 0.66
C SER A 12 -70.60 15.05 -0.06
N GLU A 13 -71.28 13.96 -0.41
CA GLU A 13 -70.89 12.79 -1.20
C GLU A 13 -69.99 13.11 -2.42
N ALA A 14 -68.88 12.42 -2.70
CA ALA A 14 -68.69 11.01 -3.11
C ALA A 14 -68.92 10.71 -4.60
N SER A 15 -67.84 10.63 -5.39
CA SER A 15 -67.63 9.60 -6.44
C SER A 15 -66.13 9.52 -6.81
N SER A 16 -65.51 8.33 -6.67
CA SER A 16 -65.15 7.41 -7.77
C SER A 16 -63.84 7.74 -8.51
N GLY A 17 -62.81 6.93 -8.28
CA GLY A 17 -61.51 7.04 -8.96
C GLY A 17 -60.54 5.94 -8.51
N GLY A 18 -60.91 4.68 -8.74
CA GLY A 18 -60.06 3.53 -8.38
C GLY A 18 -58.80 3.48 -9.24
N GLY A 19 -57.64 3.50 -8.59
CA GLY A 19 -56.33 3.37 -9.23
C GLY A 19 -55.43 2.48 -8.40
N THR A 20 -55.54 1.16 -8.60
CA THR A 20 -54.55 0.19 -8.15
C THR A 20 -53.21 0.53 -8.80
N ILE A 21 -52.27 1.07 -8.01
CA ILE A 21 -50.86 1.07 -8.38
C ILE A 21 -50.23 -0.12 -7.68
N GLU A 22 -49.77 -1.05 -8.50
CA GLU A 22 -49.18 -2.32 -8.09
C GLU A 22 -47.97 -2.07 -7.19
N ILE A 23 -47.89 -2.79 -6.07
CA ILE A 23 -46.62 -2.95 -5.35
C ILE A 23 -45.76 -3.85 -6.24
N SER A 24 -45.01 -3.21 -7.13
CA SER A 24 -44.01 -3.86 -7.97
C SER A 24 -42.94 -4.46 -7.07
N THR A 25 -43.05 -5.77 -6.84
CA THR A 25 -41.96 -6.61 -6.37
C THR A 25 -40.92 -6.65 -7.49
N ASN A 26 -39.98 -5.71 -7.45
CA ASN A 26 -38.83 -5.75 -8.34
C ASN A 26 -37.67 -6.39 -7.56
N ASP A 27 -37.41 -7.66 -7.87
CA ASP A 27 -36.35 -8.47 -7.27
C ASP A 27 -34.97 -7.84 -7.58
N GLY A 28 -34.44 -7.08 -6.62
CA GLY A 28 -33.15 -6.40 -6.71
C GLY A 28 -32.04 -7.15 -5.98
N GLU A 29 -31.36 -8.03 -6.72
CA GLU A 29 -29.97 -8.51 -6.54
C GLU A 29 -29.44 -8.65 -5.09
N ASP A 30 -29.38 -9.89 -4.62
CA ASP A 30 -28.33 -10.44 -3.74
C ASP A 30 -27.62 -9.45 -2.79
N SER A 31 -28.33 -9.04 -1.74
CA SER A 31 -27.73 -8.43 -0.55
C SER A 31 -26.95 -9.47 0.25
N GLN A 32 -25.88 -10.03 -0.36
CA GLN A 32 -24.91 -10.85 0.35
C GLN A 32 -24.38 -10.06 1.54
N PRO A 33 -24.51 -10.55 2.79
CA PRO A 33 -24.03 -9.82 3.95
C PRO A 33 -22.51 -9.72 3.87
N SER A 34 -22.02 -8.54 3.46
CA SER A 34 -20.59 -8.31 3.23
C SER A 34 -19.81 -8.60 4.52
N THR A 35 -19.01 -9.67 4.49
CA THR A 35 -18.42 -10.29 5.67
C THR A 35 -17.17 -9.56 6.15
N MET A 36 -17.35 -8.32 6.62
CA MET A 36 -16.26 -7.44 7.05
C MET A 36 -15.43 -8.05 8.18
N ARG A 37 -14.11 -7.87 8.14
CA ARG A 37 -13.22 -8.29 9.22
C ARG A 37 -13.11 -7.15 10.23
N CYS A 38 -13.37 -7.45 11.49
CA CYS A 38 -13.31 -6.42 12.53
C CYS A 38 -11.89 -5.83 12.67
N PRO A 39 -11.74 -4.49 12.73
CA PRO A 39 -10.42 -3.83 12.81
C PRO A 39 -9.63 -4.17 14.08
N ALA A 40 -10.30 -4.65 15.14
CA ALA A 40 -9.65 -5.02 16.40
C ALA A 40 -9.15 -6.46 16.43
N CYS A 41 -9.98 -7.39 15.96
CA CYS A 41 -9.80 -8.82 16.14
C CYS A 41 -9.47 -9.57 14.83
N THR A 42 -9.55 -8.89 13.68
CA THR A 42 -9.43 -9.43 12.29
C THR A 42 -10.34 -10.63 11.99
N HIS A 43 -11.30 -10.87 12.88
CA HIS A 43 -12.30 -11.93 12.80
C HIS A 43 -13.45 -11.47 11.89
N VAL A 44 -13.97 -12.39 11.09
CA VAL A 44 -15.05 -12.15 10.12
C VAL A 44 -16.38 -11.92 10.85
N ARG A 45 -17.21 -10.96 10.39
CA ARG A 45 -18.39 -10.50 11.13
C ARG A 45 -19.59 -10.05 10.27
N PRO A 46 -20.82 -10.24 10.77
CA PRO A 46 -21.92 -9.30 10.62
C PRO A 46 -21.81 -8.13 11.62
N VAL A 47 -22.46 -7.01 11.30
CA VAL A 47 -21.99 -5.63 11.56
C VAL A 47 -21.68 -5.27 13.03
N ASP A 48 -22.43 -5.77 14.02
CA ASP A 48 -22.70 -4.93 15.20
C ASP A 48 -21.80 -5.10 16.44
N ALA A 49 -21.07 -6.22 16.61
CA ALA A 49 -20.14 -6.35 17.74
C ALA A 49 -19.01 -7.38 17.58
N CYS A 50 -17.77 -6.93 17.85
CA CYS A 50 -16.57 -7.63 18.37
C CYS A 50 -16.71 -8.90 19.24
N ARG A 51 -17.64 -9.87 19.13
CA ARG A 51 -17.73 -11.06 20.03
C ARG A 51 -16.41 -11.85 20.31
N HIS A 52 -15.35 -11.67 19.53
CA HIS A 52 -14.01 -12.24 19.79
C HIS A 52 -13.07 -11.30 20.58
N CYS A 53 -13.29 -9.98 20.58
CA CYS A 53 -12.58 -9.00 21.41
C CYS A 53 -13.51 -8.16 22.31
N ASP A 54 -14.78 -8.55 22.42
CA ASP A 54 -15.85 -7.90 23.18
C ASP A 54 -16.04 -6.40 22.89
N GLY A 55 -15.92 -6.02 21.61
CA GLY A 55 -15.96 -4.61 21.18
C GLY A 55 -14.77 -3.77 21.64
N LYS A 56 -13.78 -4.35 22.33
CA LYS A 56 -12.59 -3.64 22.81
C LYS A 56 -11.86 -3.00 21.62
N PRO A 57 -11.42 -1.74 21.73
CA PRO A 57 -10.67 -1.09 20.68
C PRO A 57 -9.40 -1.91 20.38
N PRO A 58 -8.91 -1.92 19.13
CA PRO A 58 -7.67 -2.63 18.80
C PRO A 58 -6.56 -2.05 19.69
N ARG A 59 -5.78 -2.89 20.39
CA ARG A 59 -4.69 -2.39 21.26
C ARG A 59 -3.82 -1.38 20.51
N VAL A 60 -3.72 -0.17 21.05
CA VAL A 60 -2.97 0.95 20.48
C VAL A 60 -1.65 1.09 21.25
N GLY A 61 -0.54 1.27 20.53
CA GLY A 61 0.79 1.37 21.13
C GLY A 61 1.61 0.07 21.07
N PRO A 62 2.93 0.16 21.33
CA PRO A 62 3.84 -0.97 21.30
C PRO A 62 3.56 -1.94 22.44
N SER A 63 3.72 -3.24 22.16
CA SER A 63 3.82 -4.28 23.17
C SER A 63 5.26 -4.79 23.24
N PHE A 64 5.47 -6.00 23.78
CA PHE A 64 6.80 -6.58 23.88
C PHE A 64 7.38 -6.87 22.48
N ALA A 65 8.56 -6.31 22.19
CA ALA A 65 9.13 -6.21 20.84
C ALA A 65 9.08 -7.50 19.98
N PRO A 66 9.47 -8.70 20.45
CA PRO A 66 9.43 -9.90 19.62
C PRO A 66 8.01 -10.36 19.26
N PHE A 67 6.99 -10.05 20.08
CA PHE A 67 5.59 -10.32 19.68
C PHE A 67 5.11 -9.37 18.59
N ASP A 68 5.55 -8.11 18.59
CA ASP A 68 5.22 -7.18 17.50
C ASP A 68 6.00 -7.48 16.23
N PHE A 69 7.27 -7.89 16.32
CA PHE A 69 8.02 -8.46 15.20
C PHE A 69 7.28 -9.64 14.55
N ALA A 70 6.89 -10.65 15.35
CA ALA A 70 6.19 -11.82 14.86
C ALA A 70 4.80 -11.49 14.26
N ARG A 71 4.11 -10.47 14.78
CA ARG A 71 2.85 -9.96 14.19
C ARG A 71 3.12 -9.29 12.84
N GLY A 72 4.10 -8.40 12.76
CA GLY A 72 4.47 -7.67 11.53
C GLY A 72 4.82 -8.63 10.41
N PHE A 73 5.68 -9.61 10.71
CA PHE A 73 6.04 -10.69 9.79
C PHE A 73 4.81 -11.46 9.28
N ARG A 74 3.89 -11.80 10.19
CA ARG A 74 2.66 -12.50 9.83
C ARG A 74 1.70 -11.65 9.00
N TYR A 75 1.64 -10.33 9.18
CA TYR A 75 0.76 -9.46 8.38
C TYR A 75 1.15 -9.43 6.90
N TYR A 76 2.44 -9.34 6.61
CA TYR A 76 2.94 -9.45 5.25
C TYR A 76 2.51 -10.78 4.59
N TRP A 77 2.74 -11.91 5.29
CA TRP A 77 2.42 -13.24 4.73
C TRP A 77 0.90 -13.51 4.61
N ARG A 78 0.08 -12.92 5.49
CA ARG A 78 -1.40 -12.91 5.32
C ARG A 78 -1.85 -12.06 4.14
N GLY A 79 -1.15 -10.98 3.82
CA GLY A 79 -1.34 -10.21 2.59
C GLY A 79 -0.99 -11.04 1.35
N ALA A 80 0.16 -11.71 1.36
CA ALA A 80 0.57 -12.61 0.27
C ALA A 80 -0.46 -13.73 0.00
N PHE A 81 -0.93 -14.42 1.04
CA PHE A 81 -1.98 -15.43 0.87
C PHE A 81 -3.34 -14.86 0.44
N ALA A 82 -3.68 -13.62 0.80
CA ALA A 82 -4.89 -12.94 0.33
C ALA A 82 -4.85 -12.74 -1.19
N VAL A 83 -3.75 -12.15 -1.66
CA VAL A 83 -3.44 -11.84 -3.07
C VAL A 83 -3.57 -13.09 -3.95
N ILE A 84 -3.17 -14.26 -3.45
CA ILE A 84 -3.25 -15.52 -4.21
C ILE A 84 -4.66 -16.15 -4.21
N ASN A 85 -5.37 -16.10 -3.07
CA ASN A 85 -6.61 -16.86 -2.88
C ASN A 85 -7.91 -16.07 -3.14
N GLU A 86 -7.90 -14.74 -2.96
CA GLU A 86 -9.10 -13.90 -3.05
C GLU A 86 -9.27 -13.41 -4.52
N LYS A 87 -10.25 -13.98 -5.25
CA LYS A 87 -10.48 -13.72 -6.69
C LYS A 87 -10.63 -12.24 -7.05
N GLU A 88 -11.11 -11.42 -6.13
CA GLU A 88 -11.30 -9.96 -6.28
C GLU A 88 -10.01 -9.22 -6.67
N TYR A 89 -8.86 -9.65 -6.15
CA TYR A 89 -7.57 -9.03 -6.44
C TYR A 89 -6.96 -9.56 -7.74
N LEU A 90 -7.30 -10.79 -8.15
CA LEU A 90 -6.57 -11.55 -9.19
C LEU A 90 -6.47 -10.80 -10.52
N GLY A 91 -7.55 -10.14 -10.95
CA GLY A 91 -7.54 -9.34 -12.18
C GLY A 91 -6.62 -8.10 -12.12
N ARG A 92 -6.54 -7.43 -10.97
CA ARG A 92 -5.66 -6.26 -10.78
C ARG A 92 -4.21 -6.66 -10.48
N ILE A 93 -3.99 -7.82 -9.86
CA ILE A 93 -2.66 -8.44 -9.73
C ILE A 93 -2.14 -8.82 -11.11
N LEU A 94 -2.96 -9.43 -11.97
CA LEU A 94 -2.56 -9.73 -13.35
C LEU A 94 -2.19 -8.46 -14.13
N ALA A 95 -2.94 -7.36 -13.95
CA ALA A 95 -2.57 -6.07 -14.52
C ALA A 95 -1.25 -5.50 -13.95
N ALA A 96 -1.00 -5.65 -12.64
CA ALA A 96 0.26 -5.25 -12.01
C ALA A 96 1.46 -6.08 -12.51
N ILE A 97 1.29 -7.41 -12.64
CA ILE A 97 2.29 -8.33 -13.20
C ILE A 97 2.56 -7.98 -14.66
N LEU A 98 1.51 -7.78 -15.47
CA LEU A 98 1.64 -7.45 -16.88
C LEU A 98 2.37 -6.11 -17.07
N LEU A 99 2.02 -5.09 -16.28
CA LEU A 99 2.73 -3.81 -16.27
C LEU A 99 4.19 -3.99 -15.83
N ALA A 100 4.46 -4.76 -14.78
CA ALA A 100 5.82 -5.05 -14.32
C ALA A 100 6.67 -5.70 -15.43
N LEU A 101 6.11 -6.69 -16.14
CA LEU A 101 6.79 -7.37 -17.24
C LEU A 101 7.03 -6.44 -18.44
N ILE A 102 6.03 -5.63 -18.83
CA ILE A 102 6.16 -4.64 -19.91
C ILE A 102 7.24 -3.60 -19.58
N VAL A 103 7.20 -3.04 -18.37
CA VAL A 103 8.17 -2.02 -17.93
C VAL A 103 9.55 -2.63 -17.75
N PHE A 104 9.69 -3.82 -17.17
CA PHE A 104 10.97 -4.51 -17.02
C PHE A 104 11.61 -4.83 -18.38
N ALA A 105 10.83 -5.36 -19.32
CA ALA A 105 11.30 -5.64 -20.68
C ALA A 105 11.66 -4.34 -21.43
N GLY A 106 10.85 -3.29 -21.32
CA GLY A 106 11.10 -1.99 -21.94
C GLY A 106 12.35 -1.31 -21.38
N LEU A 107 12.57 -1.37 -20.07
CA LEU A 107 13.76 -0.81 -19.42
C LEU A 107 15.03 -1.62 -19.70
N LEU A 108 14.96 -2.96 -19.72
CA LEU A 108 16.09 -3.78 -20.18
C LEU A 108 16.43 -3.49 -21.65
N TRP A 109 15.42 -3.38 -22.52
CA TRP A 109 15.62 -3.01 -23.91
C TRP A 109 16.27 -1.63 -24.04
N ALA A 110 15.77 -0.61 -23.32
CA ALA A 110 16.37 0.74 -23.34
C ALA A 110 17.80 0.75 -22.78
N MET A 111 18.07 -0.06 -21.75
CA MET A 111 19.41 -0.21 -21.17
C MET A 111 20.40 -0.80 -22.20
N ILE A 112 19.99 -1.81 -22.97
CA ILE A 112 20.82 -2.44 -24.00
C ILE A 112 20.91 -1.58 -25.27
N ALA A 113 19.81 -0.94 -25.68
CA ALA A 113 19.75 -0.19 -26.94
C ALA A 113 20.33 1.23 -26.85
N TRP A 114 20.23 1.90 -25.70
CA TRP A 114 20.63 3.31 -25.55
C TRP A 114 21.77 3.50 -24.54
N VAL A 115 21.72 2.83 -23.38
CA VAL A 115 22.71 3.04 -22.32
C VAL A 115 24.01 2.29 -22.60
N HIS A 116 23.95 1.02 -23.04
CA HIS A 116 25.14 0.23 -23.36
C HIS A 116 26.02 0.88 -24.46
N PRO A 117 25.50 1.35 -25.62
CA PRO A 117 26.33 2.01 -26.62
C PRO A 117 26.95 3.31 -26.12
N MET A 118 26.25 4.05 -25.25
CA MET A 118 26.83 5.23 -24.60
C MET A 118 28.00 4.83 -23.70
N ILE A 119 27.83 3.85 -22.80
CA ILE A 119 28.92 3.36 -21.92
C ILE A 119 30.10 2.84 -22.74
N ALA A 120 29.86 2.07 -23.80
CA ALA A 120 30.89 1.58 -24.71
C ALA A 120 31.68 2.73 -25.36
N ALA A 121 31.00 3.72 -25.94
CA ALA A 121 31.65 4.89 -26.56
C ALA A 121 32.44 5.74 -25.55
N TRP A 122 32.01 5.83 -24.28
CA TRP A 122 32.80 6.45 -23.22
C TRP A 122 34.08 5.65 -22.92
N PHE A 123 33.99 4.32 -22.82
CA PHE A 123 35.15 3.45 -22.59
C PHE A 123 36.15 3.47 -23.76
N GLU A 124 35.69 3.44 -25.01
CA GLU A 124 36.54 3.53 -26.20
C GLU A 124 37.38 4.83 -26.20
N ARG A 125 36.78 5.96 -25.80
CA ARG A 125 37.50 7.24 -25.65
C ARG A 125 38.56 7.22 -24.56
N LEU A 126 38.32 6.50 -23.46
CA LEU A 126 39.25 6.39 -22.32
C LEU A 126 40.42 5.42 -22.55
N THR A 127 40.30 4.46 -23.48
CA THR A 127 41.19 3.28 -23.56
C THR A 127 42.08 3.23 -24.81
N SER A 128 42.06 4.30 -25.61
CA SER A 128 42.44 4.39 -27.03
C SER A 128 43.88 4.10 -27.46
N TRP A 129 44.77 3.56 -26.61
CA TRP A 129 46.17 3.27 -26.99
C TRP A 129 46.76 1.95 -26.50
N HIS A 130 46.37 1.42 -25.32
CA HIS A 130 47.08 0.26 -24.71
C HIS A 130 46.18 -0.88 -24.20
N VAL A 131 44.84 -0.80 -24.34
CA VAL A 131 43.93 -1.78 -23.74
C VAL A 131 43.52 -2.86 -24.75
N PRO A 132 43.58 -4.17 -24.42
CA PRO A 132 43.12 -5.24 -25.31
C PRO A 132 41.64 -5.11 -25.66
N ALA A 133 41.27 -5.43 -26.91
CA ALA A 133 39.89 -5.36 -27.42
C ALA A 133 38.88 -6.21 -26.61
N LEU A 134 39.36 -7.24 -25.90
CA LEU A 134 38.56 -8.02 -24.96
C LEU A 134 38.15 -7.21 -23.72
N LEU A 135 39.04 -6.35 -23.21
CA LEU A 135 38.73 -5.48 -22.07
C LEU A 135 37.82 -4.32 -22.48
N THR A 136 38.01 -3.74 -23.67
CA THR A 136 37.18 -2.63 -24.15
C THR A 136 35.75 -3.06 -24.50
N THR A 137 35.49 -4.36 -24.64
CA THR A 137 34.14 -4.92 -24.84
C THR A 137 33.54 -5.50 -23.56
N LEU A 138 34.30 -6.27 -22.78
CA LEU A 138 33.80 -6.89 -21.54
C LEU A 138 33.56 -5.88 -20.41
N LEU A 139 34.38 -4.83 -20.26
CA LEU A 139 34.19 -3.86 -19.17
C LEU A 139 32.90 -3.02 -19.34
N PRO A 140 32.58 -2.45 -20.52
CA PRO A 140 31.28 -1.79 -20.75
C PRO A 140 30.09 -2.72 -20.53
N ALA A 141 30.19 -3.97 -21.00
CA ALA A 141 29.14 -4.96 -20.80
C ALA A 141 28.93 -5.29 -19.32
N ALA A 142 30.01 -5.53 -18.56
CA ALA A 142 29.95 -5.79 -17.12
C ALA A 142 29.37 -4.60 -16.33
N VAL A 143 29.80 -3.36 -16.63
CA VAL A 143 29.27 -2.14 -16.03
C VAL A 143 27.79 -1.96 -16.36
N THR A 144 27.39 -2.23 -17.61
CA THR A 144 25.98 -2.18 -18.05
C THR A 144 25.13 -3.22 -17.32
N ILE A 145 25.60 -4.47 -17.20
CA ILE A 145 24.90 -5.55 -16.49
C ILE A 145 24.74 -5.19 -15.00
N LEU A 146 25.79 -4.69 -14.36
CA LEU A 146 25.76 -4.26 -12.96
C LEU A 146 24.79 -3.10 -12.76
N ALA A 147 24.84 -2.08 -13.62
CA ALA A 147 23.91 -0.96 -13.59
C ALA A 147 22.47 -1.41 -13.87
N ALA A 148 22.23 -2.32 -14.81
CA ALA A 148 20.90 -2.87 -15.10
C ALA A 148 20.34 -3.63 -13.89
N PHE A 149 21.17 -4.45 -13.23
CA PHE A 149 20.81 -5.23 -12.05
C PHE A 149 20.31 -4.37 -10.89
N PHE A 150 20.92 -3.20 -10.66
CA PHE A 150 20.48 -2.28 -9.60
C PHE A 150 19.37 -1.31 -10.06
N LEU A 151 19.49 -0.71 -11.25
CA LEU A 151 18.59 0.36 -11.68
C LEU A 151 17.24 -0.15 -12.19
N VAL A 152 17.21 -1.26 -12.95
CA VAL A 152 15.97 -1.72 -13.58
C VAL A 152 14.93 -2.16 -12.53
N PRO A 153 15.25 -2.98 -11.50
CA PRO A 153 14.27 -3.32 -10.47
C PRO A 153 13.74 -2.11 -9.72
N THR A 154 14.61 -1.15 -9.35
CA THR A 154 14.22 0.10 -8.68
C THR A 154 13.27 0.93 -9.54
N ALA A 155 13.57 1.09 -10.83
CA ALA A 155 12.70 1.80 -11.77
C ALA A 155 11.36 1.08 -11.97
N VAL A 156 11.35 -0.25 -12.12
CA VAL A 156 10.11 -1.06 -12.22
C VAL A 156 9.22 -0.84 -10.99
N THR A 157 9.78 -0.86 -9.77
CA THR A 157 9.01 -0.57 -8.56
C THR A 157 8.42 0.84 -8.56
N ALA A 158 9.15 1.86 -9.05
CA ALA A 158 8.63 3.22 -9.18
C ALA A 158 7.47 3.31 -10.20
N PHE A 159 7.58 2.64 -11.36
CA PHE A 159 6.50 2.56 -12.35
C PHE A 159 5.30 1.71 -11.90
N LEU A 160 5.47 0.82 -10.92
CA LEU A 160 4.38 0.03 -10.33
C LEU A 160 3.53 0.83 -9.32
N PHE A 161 4.06 1.93 -8.79
CA PHE A 161 3.39 2.75 -7.78
C PHE A 161 1.92 3.11 -8.11
N PRO A 162 1.56 3.53 -9.36
CA PRO A 162 0.18 3.85 -9.73
C PRO A 162 -0.80 2.67 -9.72
N VAL A 163 -0.31 1.41 -9.73
CA VAL A 163 -1.13 0.19 -9.69
C VAL A 163 -1.18 -0.42 -8.29
N LEU A 164 -0.10 -0.31 -7.51
CA LEU A 164 -0.06 -0.75 -6.12
C LEU A 164 -1.01 0.06 -5.21
N ASP A 165 -1.15 1.36 -5.46
CA ASP A 165 -2.07 2.23 -4.73
C ASP A 165 -3.56 1.78 -4.85
N PRO A 166 -4.14 1.57 -6.05
CA PRO A 166 -5.46 0.95 -6.22
C PRO A 166 -5.64 -0.44 -5.58
N LEU A 167 -4.59 -1.26 -5.50
CA LEU A 167 -4.62 -2.58 -4.85
C LEU A 167 -4.75 -2.44 -3.32
N ALA A 168 -3.95 -1.56 -2.70
CA ALA A 168 -4.08 -1.25 -1.29
C ALA A 168 -5.47 -0.65 -0.94
N ARG A 169 -6.07 0.16 -1.82
CA ARG A 169 -7.45 0.66 -1.63
C ARG A 169 -8.50 -0.45 -1.58
N ILE A 170 -8.39 -1.51 -2.40
CA ILE A 170 -9.31 -2.66 -2.29
C ILE A 170 -9.08 -3.37 -0.96
N ALA A 171 -7.82 -3.61 -0.59
CA ALA A 171 -7.50 -4.30 0.66
C ALA A 171 -8.06 -3.56 1.88
N GLU A 172 -8.00 -2.23 1.88
CA GLU A 172 -8.64 -1.38 2.90
C GLU A 172 -10.18 -1.52 2.89
N ARG A 173 -10.82 -1.35 1.73
CA ARG A 173 -12.28 -1.40 1.61
C ARG A 173 -12.85 -2.78 1.94
N GLY A 174 -12.38 -3.82 1.23
CA GLY A 174 -12.91 -5.18 1.30
C GLY A 174 -12.60 -5.90 2.62
N ARG A 175 -11.44 -5.64 3.23
CA ARG A 175 -11.09 -6.29 4.51
C ARG A 175 -11.58 -5.50 5.72
N LEU A 176 -11.62 -4.17 5.66
CA LEU A 176 -11.77 -3.32 6.85
C LEU A 176 -13.08 -2.53 6.89
N GLY A 177 -13.85 -2.52 5.78
CA GLY A 177 -15.00 -1.63 5.61
C GLY A 177 -14.62 -0.15 5.52
N TYR A 178 -13.32 0.17 5.46
CA TYR A 178 -12.86 1.53 5.61
C TYR A 178 -12.89 2.29 4.28
N ARG A 179 -13.62 3.40 4.26
CA ARG A 179 -13.57 4.41 3.20
C ARG A 179 -12.71 5.57 3.72
N ALA A 180 -11.51 5.72 3.17
CA ALA A 180 -10.80 6.99 3.28
C ALA A 180 -11.60 8.05 2.52
N GLU A 181 -11.86 9.20 3.15
CA GLU A 181 -12.46 10.33 2.46
C GLU A 181 -11.44 10.92 1.48
N GLU A 182 -11.72 10.79 0.19
CA GLU A 182 -10.86 11.29 -0.89
C GLU A 182 -10.83 12.82 -0.85
N HIS A 183 -9.85 13.37 -0.11
CA HIS A 183 -9.61 14.80 -0.07
C HIS A 183 -8.95 15.25 -1.38
N PRO A 184 -9.55 16.20 -2.14
CA PRO A 184 -9.02 16.64 -3.42
C PRO A 184 -7.85 17.61 -3.22
N ARG A 185 -6.68 17.09 -2.82
CA ARG A 185 -5.42 17.73 -3.15
C ARG A 185 -5.15 17.50 -4.65
N GLY A 186 -4.54 18.48 -5.29
CA GLY A 186 -4.21 18.36 -6.71
C GLY A 186 -3.08 17.34 -6.89
N VAL A 187 -3.20 16.48 -7.90
CA VAL A 187 -2.23 15.41 -8.24
C VAL A 187 -0.76 15.90 -8.23
N ILE A 188 -0.51 17.15 -8.62
CA ILE A 188 0.82 17.78 -8.62
C ILE A 188 1.34 18.03 -7.19
N ALA A 189 0.49 18.47 -6.26
CA ALA A 189 0.88 18.70 -4.87
C ALA A 189 1.22 17.38 -4.16
N ASP A 190 0.42 16.34 -4.38
CA ASP A 190 0.64 15.00 -3.83
C ASP A 190 1.92 14.36 -4.41
N PHE A 191 2.22 14.61 -5.68
CA PHE A 191 3.49 14.21 -6.30
C PHE A 191 4.71 14.89 -5.63
N TRP A 192 4.64 16.19 -5.33
CA TRP A 192 5.73 16.90 -4.66
C TRP A 192 5.92 16.44 -3.20
N ASP A 193 4.84 16.22 -2.45
CA ASP A 193 4.92 15.67 -1.07
C ASP A 193 5.49 14.24 -1.05
N SER A 194 5.11 13.41 -2.03
CA SER A 194 5.68 12.08 -2.23
C SER A 194 7.18 12.15 -2.57
N MET A 195 7.58 13.10 -3.42
CA MET A 195 8.98 13.31 -3.82
C MET A 195 9.86 13.78 -2.65
N ASP A 196 9.38 14.74 -1.84
CA ASP A 196 10.08 15.21 -0.64
C ASP A 196 10.16 14.10 0.42
N THR A 197 9.07 13.36 0.66
CA THR A 197 9.07 12.16 1.51
C THR A 197 10.11 11.14 1.05
N ALA A 198 10.16 10.82 -0.24
CA ALA A 198 11.14 9.90 -0.82
C ALA A 198 12.59 10.42 -0.68
N ALA A 199 12.82 11.71 -0.92
CA ALA A 199 14.14 12.34 -0.78
C ALA A 199 14.63 12.31 0.68
N ARG A 200 13.76 12.58 1.65
CA ARG A 200 14.06 12.47 3.08
C ARG A 200 14.38 11.03 3.49
N ILE A 201 13.61 10.05 3.00
CA ILE A 201 13.86 8.61 3.22
C ILE A 201 15.21 8.19 2.63
N PHE A 202 15.54 8.65 1.43
CA PHE A 202 16.84 8.38 0.79
C PHE A 202 17.99 9.01 1.59
N GLY A 203 17.86 10.27 2.01
CA GLY A 203 18.85 10.95 2.85
C GLY A 203 19.10 10.25 4.19
N MET A 204 18.03 9.79 4.87
CA MET A 204 18.17 9.00 6.10
C MET A 204 18.86 7.66 5.87
N GLN A 205 18.55 6.96 4.78
CA GLN A 205 19.24 5.71 4.43
C GLN A 205 20.71 5.93 4.11
N LEU A 206 21.06 7.02 3.41
CA LEU A 206 22.45 7.39 3.12
C LEU A 206 23.23 7.69 4.41
N VAL A 207 22.66 8.48 5.32
CA VAL A 207 23.27 8.76 6.63
C VAL A 207 23.42 7.48 7.45
N ALA A 208 22.40 6.62 7.48
CA ALA A 208 22.49 5.34 8.17
C ALA A 208 23.58 4.44 7.58
N ALA A 209 23.69 4.36 6.26
CA ALA A 209 24.76 3.61 5.59
C ALA A 209 26.15 4.15 5.98
N LEU A 210 26.37 5.47 5.92
CA LEU A 210 27.63 6.10 6.32
C LEU A 210 28.02 5.80 7.77
N VAL A 211 27.05 5.82 8.70
CA VAL A 211 27.27 5.46 10.12
C VAL A 211 27.57 3.97 10.30
N LEU A 212 27.07 3.10 9.41
CA LEU A 212 27.28 1.65 9.47
C LEU A 212 28.56 1.16 8.79
N ILE A 213 29.19 1.96 7.90
CA ILE A 213 30.49 1.63 7.28
C ILE A 213 31.55 1.16 8.30
N PRO A 214 31.88 1.91 9.37
CA PRO A 214 32.87 1.47 10.36
C PRO A 214 32.45 0.22 11.14
N LEU A 215 31.15 -0.10 11.17
CA LEU A 215 30.60 -1.25 11.88
C LEU A 215 30.55 -2.51 11.01
N ALA A 216 30.61 -2.38 9.68
CA ALA A 216 30.37 -3.47 8.72
C ALA A 216 31.32 -4.68 8.87
N GLY A 217 32.54 -4.46 9.36
CA GLY A 217 33.51 -5.53 9.65
C GLY A 217 33.29 -6.27 10.99
N THR A 218 32.27 -5.91 11.78
CA THR A 218 32.01 -6.49 13.11
C THR A 218 30.87 -7.49 13.09
N ILE A 219 30.90 -8.46 14.02
CA ILE A 219 29.82 -9.46 14.22
C ILE A 219 28.45 -8.79 14.47
N VAL A 220 28.44 -7.58 15.05
CA VAL A 220 27.20 -6.83 15.37
C VAL A 220 26.76 -5.94 14.19
N GLY A 221 27.66 -5.59 13.27
CA GLY A 221 27.40 -4.71 12.14
C GLY A 221 26.33 -5.23 11.19
N ALA A 222 26.47 -6.48 10.72
CA ALA A 222 25.50 -7.08 9.79
C ALA A 222 24.08 -7.23 10.40
N PRO A 223 23.90 -7.70 11.65
CA PRO A 223 22.59 -7.67 12.32
C PRO A 223 21.98 -6.27 12.44
N ILE A 224 22.76 -5.25 12.82
CA ILE A 224 22.25 -3.87 12.92
C ILE A 224 21.87 -3.35 11.54
N ALA A 225 22.72 -3.52 10.52
CA ALA A 225 22.43 -3.10 9.15
C ALA A 225 21.16 -3.78 8.61
N PHE A 226 20.95 -5.06 8.91
CA PHE A 226 19.73 -5.77 8.56
C PHE A 226 18.48 -5.18 9.26
N VAL A 227 18.56 -4.91 10.57
CA VAL A 227 17.44 -4.29 11.31
C VAL A 227 17.10 -2.90 10.77
N VAL A 228 18.11 -2.10 10.42
CA VAL A 228 17.93 -0.77 9.81
C VAL A 228 17.29 -0.90 8.42
N ALA A 229 17.77 -1.80 7.57
CA ALA A 229 17.19 -2.07 6.26
C ALA A 229 15.73 -2.57 6.37
N ALA A 230 15.44 -3.47 7.32
CA ALA A 230 14.10 -3.97 7.58
C ALA A 230 13.17 -2.87 8.10
N PHE A 231 13.66 -1.94 8.93
CA PHE A 231 12.88 -0.79 9.38
C PHE A 231 12.49 0.12 8.20
N PHE A 232 13.44 0.51 7.35
CA PHE A 232 13.15 1.37 6.19
C PHE A 232 12.28 0.66 5.14
N ALA A 233 12.50 -0.63 4.90
CA ALA A 233 11.63 -1.45 4.07
C ALA A 233 10.19 -1.48 4.58
N GLY A 234 9.98 -1.69 5.89
CA GLY A 234 8.66 -1.62 6.51
C GLY A 234 8.04 -0.23 6.48
N PHE A 235 8.85 0.83 6.62
CA PHE A 235 8.40 2.22 6.56
C PHE A 235 7.86 2.60 5.18
N GLY A 236 8.56 2.21 4.11
CA GLY A 236 8.12 2.47 2.73
C GLY A 236 6.72 1.90 2.43
N TRP A 237 6.38 0.74 3.01
CA TRP A 237 5.04 0.14 2.85
C TRP A 237 3.95 0.83 3.68
N ILE A 238 4.29 1.58 4.73
CA ILE A 238 3.33 2.36 5.55
C ILE A 238 3.01 3.70 4.91
N ASP A 239 3.91 4.23 4.07
CA ASP A 239 3.68 5.54 3.43
C ASP A 239 2.46 5.54 2.50
N TYR A 240 2.13 4.39 1.87
CA TYR A 240 0.93 4.23 1.03
C TYR A 240 -0.37 4.60 1.75
N PRO A 241 -0.75 4.00 2.90
CA PRO A 241 -1.91 4.46 3.65
C PRO A 241 -1.65 5.82 4.36
N ALA A 242 -0.45 6.07 4.89
CA ALA A 242 -0.20 7.26 5.70
C ALA A 242 -0.29 8.59 4.92
N SER A 243 0.12 8.60 3.65
CA SER A 243 -0.04 9.73 2.73
C SER A 243 -1.52 10.05 2.45
N ARG A 244 -2.34 9.03 2.19
CA ARG A 244 -3.81 9.19 2.02
C ARG A 244 -4.50 9.79 3.25
N HIS A 245 -3.98 9.47 4.44
CA HIS A 245 -4.46 10.02 5.70
C HIS A 245 -3.93 11.42 6.04
N GLN A 246 -3.18 12.05 5.13
CA GLN A 246 -2.59 13.39 5.29
C GLN A 246 -1.75 13.55 6.57
N LEU A 247 -1.10 12.48 7.04
CA LEU A 247 -0.13 12.61 8.12
C LEU A 247 1.10 13.34 7.59
N ASP A 248 1.57 14.35 8.30
CA ASP A 248 2.85 14.99 7.98
C ASP A 248 3.99 13.99 8.14
N PHE A 249 5.08 14.16 7.36
CA PHE A 249 6.27 13.30 7.44
C PHE A 249 6.77 13.07 8.89
N SER A 250 6.71 14.12 9.73
CA SER A 250 7.07 14.07 11.15
C SER A 250 6.14 13.15 11.96
N GLU A 251 4.84 13.14 11.68
CA GLU A 251 3.88 12.23 12.30
C GLU A 251 4.09 10.79 11.80
N LYS A 252 4.27 10.59 10.48
CA LYS A 252 4.59 9.28 9.88
C LYS A 252 5.81 8.67 10.56
N PHE A 253 6.89 9.44 10.69
CA PHE A 253 8.15 8.98 11.28
C PHE A 253 8.04 8.74 12.79
N LEU A 254 7.32 9.59 13.54
CA LEU A 254 7.08 9.38 14.96
C LEU A 254 6.26 8.09 15.22
N LEU A 255 5.25 7.83 14.38
CA LEU A 255 4.42 6.63 14.43
C LEU A 255 5.26 5.37 14.11
N ALA A 256 6.06 5.43 13.05
CA ALA A 256 7.00 4.38 12.66
C ALA A 256 8.01 4.07 13.78
N ARG A 257 8.63 5.09 14.37
CA ARG A 257 9.58 4.96 15.50
C ARG A 257 8.90 4.37 16.74
N ARG A 258 7.66 4.75 17.04
CA ARG A 258 6.89 4.20 18.18
C ARG A 258 6.58 2.71 18.00
N HIS A 259 6.46 2.24 16.76
CA HIS A 259 6.12 0.87 16.41
C HIS A 259 7.25 0.12 15.69
N TRP A 260 8.52 0.53 15.90
CA TRP A 260 9.67 0.06 15.12
C TRP A 260 9.78 -1.46 15.01
N ALA A 261 9.48 -2.23 16.07
CA ALA A 261 9.56 -3.69 16.05
C ALA A 261 8.53 -4.33 15.10
N LEU A 262 7.34 -3.73 14.99
CA LEU A 262 6.29 -4.14 14.04
C LEU A 262 6.74 -3.89 12.59
N LEU A 263 7.35 -2.73 12.34
CA LEU A 263 7.92 -2.35 11.05
C LEU A 263 9.07 -3.29 10.64
N VAL A 264 10.02 -3.54 11.55
CA VAL A 264 11.14 -4.45 11.33
C VAL A 264 10.65 -5.87 11.04
N GLY A 265 9.61 -6.35 11.73
CA GLY A 265 9.02 -7.66 11.45
C GLY A 265 8.39 -7.76 10.07
N TYR A 266 7.61 -6.75 9.67
CA TYR A 266 6.99 -6.68 8.36
C TYR A 266 8.04 -6.53 7.24
N GLY A 267 8.99 -5.61 7.41
CA GLY A 267 10.08 -5.39 6.47
C GLY A 267 11.02 -6.59 6.36
N THR A 268 11.23 -7.37 7.43
CA THR A 268 11.96 -8.64 7.37
C THR A 268 11.27 -9.64 6.45
N ALA A 269 9.95 -9.77 6.53
CA ALA A 269 9.19 -10.65 5.63
C ALA A 269 9.28 -10.19 4.16
N PHE A 270 9.22 -8.88 3.93
CA PHE A 270 9.42 -8.28 2.60
C PHE A 270 10.85 -8.52 2.07
N LEU A 271 11.89 -8.27 2.87
CA LEU A 271 13.29 -8.52 2.51
C LEU A 271 13.53 -10.01 2.17
N ILE A 272 12.93 -10.94 2.91
CA ILE A 272 12.97 -12.38 2.59
C ILE A 272 12.25 -12.68 1.26
N GLY A 273 11.18 -11.96 0.94
CA GLY A 273 10.57 -11.99 -0.39
C GLY A 273 11.49 -11.48 -1.51
N LEU A 274 12.28 -10.42 -1.24
CA LEU A 274 13.24 -9.85 -2.22
C LEU A 274 14.35 -10.83 -2.62
N LEU A 275 14.70 -11.82 -1.78
CA LEU A 275 15.70 -12.84 -2.10
C LEU A 275 15.33 -13.69 -3.34
N ILE A 276 14.07 -13.63 -3.79
CA ILE A 276 13.58 -14.34 -4.98
C ILE A 276 13.34 -13.33 -6.12
N PRO A 277 14.36 -12.98 -6.93
CA PRO A 277 14.32 -11.80 -7.81
C PRO A 277 13.18 -11.80 -8.84
N PHE A 278 12.85 -12.98 -9.42
CA PHE A 278 11.77 -13.11 -10.40
C PHE A 278 10.36 -13.05 -9.79
N PHE A 279 10.21 -13.37 -8.51
CA PHE A 279 8.93 -13.31 -7.81
C PHE A 279 8.67 -11.92 -7.22
N ASN A 280 9.70 -11.09 -7.10
CA ASN A 280 9.63 -9.80 -6.43
C ASN A 280 8.62 -8.82 -7.10
N PRO A 281 8.77 -8.40 -8.37
CA PRO A 281 7.81 -7.50 -9.00
C PRO A 281 6.40 -8.09 -9.09
N CYS A 282 6.33 -9.42 -9.29
CA CYS A 282 5.09 -10.10 -9.62
C CYS A 282 4.19 -10.38 -8.41
N LEU A 283 4.77 -10.69 -7.25
CA LEU A 283 4.02 -11.16 -6.08
C LEU A 283 4.39 -10.42 -4.79
N VAL A 284 5.66 -10.11 -4.57
CA VAL A 284 6.14 -9.44 -3.34
C VAL A 284 5.59 -8.02 -3.25
N ALA A 285 5.60 -7.25 -4.35
CA ALA A 285 5.06 -5.90 -4.36
C ALA A 285 3.52 -5.84 -4.17
N PRO A 286 2.68 -6.63 -4.87
CA PRO A 286 1.24 -6.70 -4.58
C PRO A 286 0.93 -7.23 -3.16
N ALA A 287 1.68 -8.22 -2.68
CA ALA A 287 1.55 -8.73 -1.30
C ALA A 287 1.89 -7.66 -0.26
N GLY A 288 2.90 -6.83 -0.52
CA GLY A 288 3.23 -5.65 0.25
C GLY A 288 2.03 -4.70 0.34
N ALA A 289 1.51 -4.25 -0.80
CA ALA A 289 0.39 -3.31 -0.87
C ALA A 289 -0.88 -3.82 -0.15
N VAL A 290 -1.20 -5.12 -0.24
CA VAL A 290 -2.35 -5.69 0.48
C VAL A 290 -2.06 -5.92 1.97
N GLY A 291 -0.82 -6.29 2.32
CA GLY A 291 -0.39 -6.47 3.70
C GLY A 291 -0.22 -5.17 4.49
N SER A 292 0.08 -4.05 3.81
CA SER A 292 0.25 -2.74 4.46
C SER A 292 -1.07 -2.18 4.98
N ALA A 293 -2.20 -2.49 4.34
CA ALA A 293 -3.53 -2.18 4.85
C ALA A 293 -3.81 -2.85 6.22
N GLU A 294 -3.41 -4.12 6.41
CA GLU A 294 -3.56 -4.82 7.70
C GLU A 294 -2.56 -4.30 8.76
N LEU A 295 -1.37 -3.87 8.32
CA LEU A 295 -0.36 -3.20 9.16
C LEU A 295 -0.85 -1.82 9.64
N TRP A 296 -1.50 -1.05 8.77
CA TRP A 296 -1.95 0.31 9.04
C TRP A 296 -2.93 0.40 10.21
N LEU A 297 -3.92 -0.49 10.26
CA LEU A 297 -4.86 -0.67 11.39
C LEU A 297 -4.22 -0.73 12.78
N ARG A 298 -2.98 -1.24 12.85
CA ARG A 298 -2.25 -1.38 14.12
C ARG A 298 -1.59 -0.07 14.53
N LEU A 299 -1.23 0.75 13.56
CA LEU A 299 -0.52 2.02 13.68
C LEU A 299 -1.52 3.16 13.95
N ASP A 300 -2.44 3.44 13.02
CA ASP A 300 -3.47 4.47 13.18
C ASP A 300 -4.90 3.90 13.04
N LYS A 301 -5.82 4.52 13.79
CA LYS A 301 -7.24 4.17 13.97
C LYS A 301 -8.15 5.39 13.93
N ARG A 302 -7.63 6.60 13.63
CA ARG A 302 -8.45 7.82 13.49
C ARG A 302 -9.67 7.57 12.59
N GLY A 303 -9.53 6.76 11.53
CA GLY A 303 -10.61 6.35 10.63
C GLY A 303 -11.45 5.12 11.03
N THR A 304 -11.01 4.24 11.94
CA THR A 304 -11.72 2.96 12.20
C THR A 304 -12.98 3.10 13.08
N ARG A 305 -13.52 4.32 13.22
CA ARG A 305 -14.79 4.56 13.92
C ARG A 305 -15.94 4.41 12.92
N VAL A 306 -16.56 3.23 12.90
CA VAL A 306 -18.00 3.20 12.60
C VAL A 306 -18.66 4.01 13.72
N ALA A 307 -19.39 5.06 13.37
CA ALA A 307 -20.09 5.87 14.36
C ALA A 307 -21.15 5.00 15.05
N PRO A 308 -21.14 4.86 16.39
CA PRO A 308 -22.20 4.14 17.08
C PRO A 308 -23.47 4.98 17.04
N GLY A 309 -24.39 4.64 16.13
CA GLY A 309 -25.72 5.24 16.02
C GLY A 309 -25.84 6.35 14.98
N SER A 310 -25.83 5.99 13.70
CA SER A 310 -26.70 6.65 12.71
C SER A 310 -27.95 5.79 12.54
N ASN A 311 -28.97 6.03 13.35
CA ASN A 311 -30.30 5.49 13.09
C ASN A 311 -30.79 6.15 11.79
N GLU A 312 -31.02 5.35 10.75
CA GLU A 312 -31.83 5.79 9.62
C GLU A 312 -33.28 5.92 10.10
N VAL A 313 -33.87 7.09 9.81
CA VAL A 313 -35.27 7.47 10.03
C VAL A 313 -35.79 8.01 8.71
#